data_AF-A0A967QCE9-F1
#
_entry.id   AF-A0A967QCE9-F1
#
_cell.length_a   1.000
_cell.length_b   1.000
_cell.length_c   1.000
_cell.angle_alpha   90.00
_cell.angle_beta   90.00
_cell.angle_gamma   90.00
#
_symmetry.space_group_name_H-M   'P 1'
#
loop_
_entity.id
_entity.type
_entity.pdbx_description
1 polymer ?
#
loop_
_entity_poly.entity_id
_entity_poly.type
_entity_poly.pdbx_seq_one_letter_code
_entity_poly.pdbx_strand_id
1 'polypeptide(L)' 'MTAWVIDLDGVVWRGAATVQGAPEAVAELRAAGVPLAFVTNSAARSAAEVAD' A
#
# COMPACT_ATOMS: atom_id res chain seq x y z
N MET A 1 16.26 8.20 9.93
CA MET A 1 15.29 7.10 9.84
C MET A 1 14.49 7.32 8.58
N THR A 2 14.45 6.36 7.67
CA THR A 2 13.72 6.47 6.39
C THR A 2 12.44 5.65 6.51
N ALA A 3 11.32 6.19 6.03
CA ALA A 3 10.03 5.51 6.01
C ALA A 3 9.37 5.70 4.64
N TRP A 4 8.51 4.77 4.25
CA TRP A 4 7.74 4.85 3.02
C TRP A 4 6.27 5.12 3.32
N VAL A 5 5.69 6.08 2.61
CA VAL A 5 4.25 6.32 2.61
C VAL A 5 3.75 5.94 1.23
N ILE A 6 2.92 4.91 1.18
CA ILE A 6 2.51 4.23 -0.05
C ILE A 6 1.07 4.63 -0.34
N ASP A 7 0.86 5.28 -1.48
CA ASP A 7 -0.50 5.52 -1.99
C ASP A 7 -1.15 4.19 -2.41
N LEU A 8 -2.47 4.17 -2.51
CA LEU A 8 -3.23 2.98 -2.86
C LEU A 8 -3.71 2.99 -4.32
N ASP A 9 -4.47 4.00 -4.71
CA ASP A 9 -5.10 4.09 -6.03
C ASP A 9 -4.06 4.50 -7.09
N GLY A 10 -3.83 3.65 -8.08
CA GLY A 10 -2.79 3.82 -9.11
C GLY A 10 -1.44 3.21 -8.75
N VAL A 11 -1.20 2.93 -7.47
CA VAL A 11 0.09 2.42 -6.94
C VAL A 11 0.01 0.96 -6.53
N VAL A 12 -0.92 0.60 -5.64
CA VAL A 12 -1.12 -0.80 -5.21
C VAL A 12 -2.20 -1.47 -6.08
N TRP A 13 -3.24 -0.74 -6.47
CA TRP A 13 -4.30 -1.23 -7.36
C TRP A 13 -4.75 -0.17 -8.36
N ARG A 14 -5.43 -0.59 -9.42
CA ARG A 14 -6.15 0.26 -10.37
C ARG A 14 -7.55 -0.31 -10.55
N GLY A 15 -8.54 0.36 -9.93
CA GLY A 15 -9.88 -0.20 -9.81
C GLY A 15 -9.85 -1.53 -9.07
N ALA A 16 -10.33 -2.59 -9.70
CA ALA A 16 -10.33 -3.95 -9.13
C ALA A 16 -9.04 -4.75 -9.38
N ALA A 17 -8.10 -4.23 -10.17
CA ALA A 17 -6.87 -4.95 -10.54
C ALA A 17 -5.69 -4.55 -9.65
N THR A 18 -4.91 -5.53 -9.18
CA THR A 18 -3.63 -5.28 -8.52
C THR A 18 -2.60 -4.75 -9.52
N VAL A 19 -1.80 -3.76 -9.11
CA VAL A 19 -0.66 -3.31 -9.90
C VAL A 19 0.44 -4.37 -9.84
N GLN A 20 0.91 -4.82 -11.00
CA GLN A 20 1.99 -5.80 -11.11
C GLN A 20 3.25 -5.32 -10.36
N GLY A 21 3.81 -6.18 -9.50
CA GLY A 21 5.01 -5.86 -8.72
C GLY A 21 4.75 -5.14 -7.40
N ALA A 22 3.54 -4.62 -7.17
CA ALA A 22 3.23 -3.89 -5.94
C ALA A 22 3.26 -4.79 -4.68
N PRO A 23 2.68 -6.01 -4.68
CA PRO A 23 2.80 -6.92 -3.54
C PRO A 23 4.26 -7.29 -3.23
N GLU A 24 5.06 -7.56 -4.25
CA GLU A 24 6.47 -7.92 -4.12
C GLU A 24 7.28 -6.77 -3.52
N ALA A 25 7.08 -5.53 -4.01
CA ALA A 25 7.74 -4.35 -3.47
C ALA A 25 7.37 -4.08 -2.00
N VAL A 26 6.10 -4.24 -1.63
CA VAL A 26 5.67 -4.10 -0.22
C VAL A 26 6.31 -5.20 0.65
N ALA A 27 6.39 -6.43 0.15
CA ALA A 27 7.04 -7.53 0.86
C ALA A 27 8.54 -7.28 1.07
N GLU A 28 9.25 -6.78 0.06
CA GLU A 28 10.66 -6.41 0.16
C GLU A 28 10.90 -5.29 1.18
N LEU A 29 10.07 -4.24 1.17
CA LEU A 29 10.15 -3.15 2.15
C LEU A 29 9.91 -3.63 3.58
N ARG A 30 8.93 -4.53 3.77
CA ARG A 30 8.67 -5.17 5.07
C ARG A 30 9.85 -6.05 5.51
N ALA A 31 10.40 -6.87 4.61
CA ALA A 31 11.53 -7.75 4.90
C ALA A 31 12.80 -6.97 5.25
N ALA A 32 12.99 -5.80 4.65
CA ALA A 32 14.07 -4.88 4.97
C ALA A 32 13.90 -4.15 6.31
N GLY A 33 12.79 -4.36 7.03
CA GLY A 33 12.52 -3.70 8.32
C GLY A 33 12.24 -2.21 8.20
N VAL A 34 11.87 -1.73 7.00
CA VAL A 34 11.61 -0.31 6.76
C VAL A 34 10.22 0.05 7.28
N PRO A 35 10.06 1.10 8.11
CA PRO A 35 8.75 1.57 8.51
C PRO A 35 7.92 2.01 7.30
N LEU A 36 6.66 1.61 7.28
CA LEU A 36 5.75 1.86 6.17
C LEU A 36 4.33 2.17 6.65
N ALA A 37 3.68 3.07 5.93
CA ALA A 37 2.28 3.42 6.09
C ALA A 37 1.59 3.46 4.73
N PHE A 38 0.32 3.08 4.69
CA PHE A 38 -0.53 3.27 3.51
C PHE A 38 -1.36 4.53 3.71
N VAL A 39 -1.47 5.35 2.67
CA VAL A 39 -2.30 6.55 2.66
C VAL A 39 -3.14 6.55 1.39
N THR A 40 -4.36 7.05 1.46
CA THR A 40 -5.17 7.31 0.27
C THR A 40 -6.07 8.50 0.56
N ASN A 41 -6.42 9.25 -0.47
CA ASN A 41 -7.44 10.29 -0.40
C ASN A 41 -8.87 9.72 -0.47
N SER A 42 -9.01 8.39 -0.65
CA SER A 42 -10.30 7.72 -0.66
C SER A 42 -10.87 7.58 0.74
N ALA A 43 -12.10 8.04 0.92
CA ALA A 43 -12.89 7.88 2.15
C ALA A 43 -14.04 6.86 1.98
N ALA A 44 -14.01 6.06 0.91
CA ALA A 44 -15.09 5.13 0.58
C ALA A 44 -15.12 3.87 1.47
N ARG A 45 -13.99 3.53 2.09
CA ARG A 45 -13.79 2.39 2.99
C ARG A 45 -12.92 2.84 4.16
N SER A 46 -13.17 2.29 5.34
CA SER A 46 -12.30 2.49 6.51
C SER A 46 -10.95 1.79 6.31
N ALA A 47 -9.95 2.18 7.10
CA ALA A 47 -8.63 1.53 7.06
C ALA A 47 -8.70 0.04 7.40
N ALA A 48 -9.63 -0.37 8.27
CA ALA A 48 -9.85 -1.78 8.59
C ALA A 48 -10.41 -2.54 7.38
N GLU A 49 -11.45 -2.02 6.73
CA GLU A 49 -12.04 -2.64 5.53
C GLU A 49 -11.08 -2.71 4.34
N VAL A 50 -10.05 -1.86 4.30
CA VAL A 50 -8.99 -1.93 3.28
C VAL A 50 -7.90 -2.94 3.65
N ALA A 51 -7.69 -3.18 4.95
CA ALA A 51 -6.65 -4.08 5.44
C ALA A 51 -7.10 -5.54 5.56
N ASP A 52 -8.41 -5.78 5.62
CA ASP A 52 -9.06 -7.10 5.58
C ASP A 52 -8.96 -7.75 4.19
#